data_AF-A3XLE6-F1
#
_entry.id   AF-A3XLE6-F1
#
_cell.length_a   1.000
_cell.length_b   1.000
_cell.length_c   1.000
_cell.angle_alpha   90.00
_cell.angle_beta   90.00
_cell.angle_gamma   90.00
#
_symmetry.space_group_name_H-M   'P 1'
#
loop_
_entity.id
_entity.type
_entity.pdbx_description
1 polymer ?
#
loop_
_entity_poly.entity_id
_entity_poly.type
_entity_poly.pdbx_seq_one_letter_code
_entity_poly.pdbx_strand_id
1 'polypeptide(L)'
;MARATYEVAQVLNRNTQDLAGCCATSWQLRTLYALRKCRTAALGGHIDRCTNTSCNILHLSYNSCRNRHCPKCQGHKREQWIRAREEELLNVPYFHVVFTLPCELNRLCLYEPRLLYDLLFKTAWEVITGFASNPKFLGASPGMIAILHTWGQNLSLCKLPQTRTA
;
A
#
# COMPACT_ATOMS: atom_id res chain seq x y z
N MET A 1 -12.77 -15.60 2.81
CA MET A 1 -11.30 -15.72 2.64
C MET A 1 -10.75 -16.51 3.81
N ALA A 2 -9.94 -17.55 3.57
CA ALA A 2 -9.30 -18.32 4.63
C ALA A 2 -8.32 -17.42 5.40
N ARG A 3 -8.28 -17.56 6.73
CA ARG A 3 -7.30 -16.86 7.57
C ARG A 3 -5.91 -17.40 7.23
N ALA A 4 -4.98 -16.50 6.90
CA ALA A 4 -3.60 -16.90 6.63
C ALA A 4 -3.01 -17.62 7.85
N THR A 5 -2.30 -18.73 7.61
CA THR A 5 -1.65 -19.54 8.65
C THR A 5 -0.65 -18.75 9.48
N TYR A 6 0.01 -17.77 8.84
CA TYR A 6 0.97 -16.88 9.49
C TYR A 6 0.58 -15.42 9.30
N GLU A 7 0.71 -14.65 10.37
CA GLU A 7 0.59 -13.21 10.36
C GLU A 7 1.96 -12.56 10.14
N VAL A 8 1.99 -11.36 9.54
CA VAL A 8 3.24 -10.62 9.28
C VAL A 8 4.12 -10.49 10.53
N ALA A 9 3.52 -10.22 11.69
CA ALA A 9 4.26 -10.13 12.95
C ALA A 9 4.99 -11.43 13.30
N GLN A 10 4.39 -12.60 13.04
CA GLN A 10 5.01 -13.90 13.32
C GLN A 10 6.20 -14.16 12.40
N VAL A 11 6.05 -13.86 11.11
CA VAL A 11 7.14 -13.97 10.13
C VAL A 11 8.32 -13.06 10.52
N LEU A 12 8.04 -11.79 10.88
CA LEU A 12 9.08 -10.86 11.32
C LEU A 12 9.75 -11.28 12.63
N ASN A 13 9.01 -11.84 13.58
CA ASN A 13 9.59 -12.33 14.84
C ASN A 13 10.57 -13.49 14.57
N ARG A 14 10.21 -14.44 13.69
CA ARG A 14 11.06 -15.60 13.34
C ARG A 14 12.40 -15.20 12.69
N ASN A 15 12.43 -14.10 11.95
CA ASN A 15 13.60 -13.65 11.20
C ASN A 15 14.28 -12.41 11.82
N THR A 16 14.14 -12.20 13.13
CA THR A 16 14.58 -10.97 13.81
C THR A 16 16.06 -10.63 13.56
N GLN A 17 16.92 -11.65 13.50
CA GLN A 17 18.38 -11.46 13.37
C GLN A 17 18.75 -10.88 12.01
N ASP A 18 18.01 -11.25 10.95
CA ASP A 18 18.32 -10.84 9.57
C ASP A 18 17.69 -9.50 9.18
N LEU A 19 16.72 -8.99 9.96
CA LEU A 19 15.97 -7.78 9.60
C LEU A 19 16.87 -6.55 9.39
N ALA A 20 17.93 -6.42 10.19
CA ALA A 20 18.85 -5.30 10.08
C ALA A 20 19.61 -5.31 8.75
N GLY A 21 20.02 -6.49 8.27
CA GLY A 21 20.70 -6.65 6.98
C GLY A 21 19.81 -6.36 5.77
N CYS A 22 18.48 -6.50 5.93
CA CYS A 22 17.50 -6.23 4.88
C CYS A 22 17.00 -4.78 4.84
N CYS A 23 17.38 -3.94 5.82
CA CYS A 23 16.91 -2.56 5.93
C CYS A 23 17.98 -1.57 5.46
N ALA A 24 17.69 -0.83 4.39
CA ALA A 24 18.54 0.24 3.88
C ALA A 24 18.48 1.52 4.74
N THR A 25 17.41 1.71 5.53
CA THR A 25 17.23 2.92 6.35
C THR A 25 16.72 2.62 7.76
N SER A 26 17.04 3.51 8.71
CA SER A 26 16.55 3.43 10.09
C SER A 26 15.02 3.50 10.19
N TRP A 27 14.37 4.16 9.23
CA TRP A 27 12.92 4.24 9.16
C TRP A 27 12.27 2.89 8.81
N GLN A 28 12.88 2.12 7.89
CA GLN A 28 12.43 0.74 7.60
C GLN A 28 12.55 -0.13 8.85
N LEU A 29 13.69 -0.07 9.55
CA LEU A 29 13.91 -0.86 10.76
C LEU A 29 12.89 -0.53 11.86
N ARG A 30 12.62 0.77 12.11
CA ARG A 30 11.56 1.20 13.05
C ARG A 30 10.17 0.72 12.64
N THR A 31 9.89 0.71 11.34
CA THR A 31 8.62 0.18 10.81
C THR A 31 8.50 -1.31 11.08
N LEU A 32 9.51 -2.11 10.72
CA LEU A 32 9.50 -3.55 10.99
C LEU A 32 9.40 -3.87 12.48
N TYR A 33 10.08 -3.09 13.34
CA TYR A 33 9.95 -3.19 14.79
C TYR A 33 8.49 -2.99 15.25
N ALA A 34 7.84 -1.93 14.78
CA ALA A 34 6.45 -1.63 15.12
C ALA A 34 5.49 -2.74 14.63
N LEU A 35 5.68 -3.25 13.42
CA LEU A 35 4.88 -4.33 12.85
C LEU A 35 5.04 -5.64 13.65
N ARG A 36 6.26 -5.96 14.07
CA ARG A 36 6.59 -7.15 14.86
C ARG A 36 5.93 -7.17 16.23
N LYS A 37 5.83 -6.01 16.90
CA LYS A 37 5.23 -5.88 18.24
C LYS A 37 3.72 -5.65 18.21
N CYS A 38 3.14 -5.37 17.03
CA CYS A 38 1.73 -5.03 16.89
C CYS A 38 0.79 -6.16 17.36
N ARG A 39 -0.19 -5.82 18.21
CA ARG A 39 -1.16 -6.75 18.79
C ARG A 39 -0.49 -7.91 19.55
N THR A 40 0.58 -7.60 20.27
CA THR A 40 1.26 -8.54 21.19
C THR A 40 1.35 -7.93 22.59
N ALA A 41 1.64 -8.76 23.59
CA ALA A 41 1.84 -8.32 24.98
C ALA A 41 2.92 -7.23 25.13
N ALA A 42 3.86 -7.13 24.20
CA ALA A 42 4.92 -6.12 24.22
C ALA A 42 4.42 -4.67 24.10
N LEU A 43 3.20 -4.45 23.61
CA LEU A 43 2.57 -3.12 23.57
C LEU A 43 1.52 -2.93 24.68
N GLY A 44 1.44 -3.87 25.62
CA GLY A 44 0.36 -3.95 26.60
C GLY A 44 -0.99 -4.34 25.97
N GLY A 45 -2.01 -4.38 26.81
CA GLY A 45 -3.37 -4.71 26.42
C GLY A 45 -4.36 -4.35 27.51
N HIS A 46 -5.63 -4.61 27.22
CA HIS A 46 -6.75 -4.43 28.12
C HIS A 46 -7.53 -5.74 28.20
N ILE A 47 -8.15 -5.95 29.37
CA ILE A 47 -9.03 -7.09 29.63
C ILE A 47 -10.42 -6.50 29.79
N ASP A 48 -11.29 -6.78 28.83
CA ASP A 48 -12.69 -6.38 28.88
C ASP A 48 -13.52 -7.55 29.40
N ARG A 49 -14.52 -7.26 30.23
CA ARG A 49 -15.52 -8.26 30.63
C ARG A 49 -16.83 -7.97 29.90
N CYS A 50 -17.44 -9.00 29.33
CA CYS A 50 -18.78 -8.88 28.76
C CYS A 50 -19.76 -8.44 29.86
N THR A 51 -20.49 -7.34 29.62
CA THR A 51 -21.47 -6.80 30.56
C THR A 51 -22.77 -7.60 30.60
N ASN A 52 -22.97 -8.52 29.66
CA ASN A 52 -24.08 -9.45 29.69
C ASN A 52 -23.86 -10.47 30.82
N THR A 53 -24.76 -10.44 31.81
CA THR A 53 -24.76 -11.28 33.01
C THR A 53 -24.80 -12.78 32.73
N SER A 54 -25.32 -13.20 31.57
CA SER A 54 -25.33 -14.60 31.13
C SER A 54 -24.04 -15.04 30.43
N CYS A 55 -23.23 -14.11 29.92
CA CYS A 55 -22.01 -14.39 29.17
C CYS A 55 -20.76 -14.30 30.07
N ASN A 56 -20.54 -13.15 30.72
CA ASN A 56 -19.40 -12.87 31.62
C ASN A 56 -17.99 -13.20 31.08
N ILE A 57 -17.83 -13.47 29.78
CA ILE A 57 -16.55 -13.83 29.15
C ILE A 57 -15.58 -12.64 29.24
N LEU A 58 -14.32 -12.96 29.55
CA LEU A 58 -13.20 -12.03 29.51
C LEU A 58 -12.56 -12.03 28.11
N HIS A 59 -12.40 -10.85 27.54
CA HIS A 59 -11.73 -10.62 26.26
C HIS A 59 -10.41 -9.92 26.50
N LEU A 60 -9.30 -10.57 26.12
CA LEU A 60 -7.98 -9.96 26.14
C LEU A 60 -7.67 -9.34 24.77
N SER A 61 -7.39 -8.04 24.77
CA SER A 61 -7.12 -7.27 23.58
C SER A 61 -5.78 -6.55 23.68
N TYR A 62 -4.83 -6.89 22.80
CA TYR A 62 -3.53 -6.21 22.74
C TYR A 62 -3.57 -4.91 21.96
N ASN A 63 -2.73 -3.95 22.35
CA ASN A 63 -2.67 -2.63 21.72
C ASN A 63 -2.10 -2.68 20.29
N SER A 64 -2.57 -1.76 19.45
CA SER A 64 -2.11 -1.62 18.07
C SER A 64 -0.85 -0.75 17.99
N CYS A 65 0.05 -1.05 17.05
CA CYS A 65 1.26 -0.25 16.86
C CYS A 65 1.00 1.09 16.14
N ARG A 66 -0.21 1.29 15.60
CA ARG A 66 -0.68 2.50 14.89
C ARG A 66 0.15 2.92 13.67
N ASN A 67 1.19 2.18 13.29
CA ASN A 67 2.01 2.44 12.12
C ASN A 67 1.19 2.27 10.83
N ARG A 68 1.33 3.22 9.89
CA ARG A 68 0.59 3.26 8.62
C ARG A 68 0.83 2.06 7.70
N HIS A 69 1.96 1.36 7.86
CA HIS A 69 2.31 0.17 7.08
C HIS A 69 1.81 -1.13 7.70
N CYS A 70 1.18 -1.08 8.88
CA CYS A 70 0.71 -2.30 9.54
C CYS A 70 -0.61 -2.78 8.93
N PRO A 71 -0.69 -4.02 8.41
CA PRO A 71 -1.90 -4.53 7.75
C PRO A 71 -3.08 -4.78 8.72
N LYS A 72 -2.82 -4.76 10.03
CA LYS A 72 -3.84 -4.94 11.08
C LYS A 72 -4.36 -3.63 11.64
N CYS A 73 -3.64 -2.54 11.44
CA CYS A 73 -3.96 -1.24 12.01
C CYS A 73 -4.63 -0.36 10.96
N GLN A 74 -5.32 0.68 11.42
CA GLN A 74 -5.85 1.74 10.56
C GLN A 74 -6.83 1.26 9.47
N GLY A 75 -7.38 0.05 9.57
CA GLY A 75 -8.39 -0.45 8.61
C GLY A 75 -9.59 0.48 8.51
N HIS A 76 -10.09 0.99 9.64
CA HIS A 76 -11.16 1.99 9.65
C HIS A 76 -10.79 3.29 8.90
N LYS A 77 -9.53 3.74 8.98
CA LYS A 77 -9.08 4.93 8.22
C LYS A 77 -9.01 4.66 6.73
N ARG A 78 -8.60 3.45 6.34
CA ARG A 78 -8.65 3.00 4.95
C ARG A 78 -10.10 3.02 4.45
N GLU A 79 -11.05 2.45 5.19
CA GLU A 79 -12.47 2.46 4.82
C GLU A 79 -13.02 3.89 4.74
N GLN A 80 -12.67 4.77 5.69
CA GLN A 80 -13.04 6.19 5.63
C GLN A 80 -12.49 6.88 4.38
N TRP A 81 -11.23 6.61 4.03
CA TRP A 81 -10.63 7.16 2.82
C TRP A 81 -11.31 6.63 1.55
N ILE A 82 -11.65 5.33 1.50
CA ILE A 82 -12.38 4.74 0.37
C ILE A 82 -13.72 5.44 0.20
N ARG A 83 -14.52 5.57 1.27
CA ARG A 83 -15.83 6.24 1.21
C ARG A 83 -15.72 7.68 0.72
N ALA A 84 -14.74 8.44 1.22
CA ALA A 84 -14.51 9.80 0.77
C ALA A 84 -14.17 9.88 -0.73
N ARG A 85 -13.45 8.90 -1.28
CA ARG A 85 -13.18 8.82 -2.72
C ARG A 85 -14.39 8.35 -3.52
N GLU A 86 -15.21 7.45 -2.97
CA GLU A 86 -16.46 7.01 -3.58
C GLU A 86 -17.48 8.14 -3.71
N GLU A 87 -17.53 9.05 -2.73
CA GLU A 87 -18.38 10.26 -2.75
C GLU A 87 -17.99 11.26 -3.85
N GLU A 88 -16.74 11.24 -4.32
CA GLU A 88 -16.23 12.10 -5.40
C GLU A 88 -16.54 11.53 -6.80
N LEU A 89 -17.07 10.31 -6.89
CA LEU A 89 -17.36 9.66 -8.17
C LEU A 89 -18.63 10.24 -8.82
N LEU A 90 -18.45 10.76 -10.02
CA LEU A 90 -19.53 11.15 -10.92
C LEU A 90 -20.18 9.91 -11.56
N ASN A 91 -21.48 9.97 -11.85
CA ASN A 91 -22.21 8.91 -12.56
C ASN A 91 -21.92 8.95 -14.08
N VAL A 92 -20.69 8.63 -14.46
CA VAL A 92 -20.19 8.63 -15.84
C VAL A 92 -19.34 7.38 -16.10
N PRO A 93 -19.08 7.00 -17.37
CA PRO A 93 -18.18 5.89 -17.66
C PRO A 93 -16.74 6.18 -17.18
N TYR A 94 -16.12 5.20 -16.52
CA TYR A 94 -14.73 5.25 -16.10
C TYR A 94 -13.87 4.32 -16.95
N PHE A 95 -12.66 4.76 -17.25
CA PHE A 95 -11.66 3.96 -17.96
C PHE A 95 -10.41 3.80 -17.08
N HIS A 96 -9.87 2.59 -17.03
CA HIS A 96 -8.63 2.30 -16.32
C HIS A 96 -7.46 2.32 -17.31
N VAL A 97 -6.56 3.29 -17.16
CA VAL A 97 -5.37 3.45 -18.00
C VAL A 97 -4.14 3.18 -17.14
N VAL A 98 -3.23 2.34 -17.65
CA VAL A 98 -2.01 1.96 -16.94
C VAL A 98 -0.80 2.56 -17.64
N PHE A 99 -0.11 3.46 -16.96
CA PHE A 99 1.20 3.96 -17.38
C PHE A 99 2.28 3.12 -16.70
N THR A 100 3.14 2.48 -17.50
CA THR A 100 4.25 1.68 -16.98
C THR A 100 5.55 2.43 -17.19
N LEU A 101 6.30 2.67 -16.11
CA LEU A 101 7.63 3.27 -16.19
C LEU A 101 8.60 2.26 -16.83
N PRO A 102 9.46 2.69 -17.78
CA PRO A 102 10.54 1.85 -18.29
C PRO A 102 11.44 1.30 -17.19
N CYS A 103 11.82 0.03 -17.31
CA CYS A 103 12.58 -0.68 -16.28
C CYS A 103 13.93 -0.03 -15.95
N GLU A 104 14.53 0.63 -16.93
CA GLU A 104 15.81 1.34 -16.87
C GLU A 104 15.77 2.47 -15.83
N LEU A 105 14.59 3.05 -15.59
CA LEU A 105 14.39 4.15 -14.65
C LEU A 105 14.14 3.68 -13.21
N ASN A 106 13.96 2.38 -12.97
CA ASN A 106 13.65 1.86 -11.63
C ASN A 106 14.73 2.18 -10.59
N ARG A 107 16.00 2.16 -10.99
CA ARG A 107 17.09 2.57 -10.07
C ARG A 107 16.93 4.01 -9.64
N LEU A 108 16.57 4.90 -10.56
CA LEU A 108 16.32 6.32 -10.25
C LEU A 108 15.14 6.48 -9.29
N CYS A 109 14.10 5.64 -9.39
CA CYS A 109 13.02 5.63 -8.41
C CYS A 109 13.47 5.27 -6.98
N LEU A 110 14.58 4.55 -6.81
CA LEU A 110 15.13 4.25 -5.48
C LEU A 110 15.93 5.42 -4.89
N TYR A 111 16.64 6.16 -5.73
CA TYR A 111 17.48 7.28 -5.31
C TYR A 111 16.71 8.60 -5.22
N GLU A 112 15.89 8.91 -6.22
CA GLU A 112 15.14 10.16 -6.36
C GLU A 112 13.63 9.90 -6.60
N PRO A 113 12.94 9.18 -5.69
CA PRO A 113 11.54 8.78 -5.87
C PRO A 113 10.61 9.96 -6.10
N ARG A 114 10.80 11.06 -5.35
CA ARG A 114 9.91 12.22 -5.42
C ARG A 114 9.91 12.83 -6.81
N LEU A 115 11.10 13.15 -7.34
CA LEU A 115 11.25 13.73 -8.67
C LEU A 115 10.65 12.84 -9.76
N LEU A 116 10.97 11.55 -9.73
CA LEU A 116 10.54 10.61 -10.77
C LEU A 116 9.03 10.37 -10.74
N TYR A 117 8.44 10.21 -9.55
CA TYR A 117 6.99 9.99 -9.44
C TYR A 117 6.18 11.26 -9.73
N ASP A 118 6.66 12.43 -9.33
CA ASP A 118 6.03 13.71 -9.68
C ASP A 118 6.03 13.88 -11.22
N LEU A 119 7.14 13.56 -11.89
CA LEU A 119 7.23 13.59 -13.35
C LEU A 119 6.30 12.55 -13.99
N LEU A 120 6.26 11.31 -13.49
CA LEU A 120 5.37 10.27 -13.99
C LEU A 120 3.90 10.71 -13.97
N PHE A 121 3.42 11.27 -12.86
CA PHE A 121 2.04 11.74 -12.77
C PHE A 121 1.77 12.95 -13.66
N LYS A 122 2.73 13.88 -13.75
CA LYS A 122 2.62 15.03 -14.64
C LYS A 122 2.51 14.60 -16.10
N THR A 123 3.41 13.72 -16.55
CA THR A 123 3.42 13.20 -17.92
C THR A 123 2.17 12.37 -18.22
N ALA A 124 1.71 11.52 -17.29
CA ALA A 124 0.46 10.78 -17.45
C ALA A 124 -0.74 11.73 -17.65
N TRP A 125 -0.81 12.81 -16.87
CA TRP A 125 -1.86 13.82 -17.01
C TRP A 125 -1.77 14.60 -18.32
N GLU A 126 -0.57 14.99 -18.75
CA GLU A 126 -0.34 15.65 -20.04
C GLU A 126 -0.79 14.79 -21.22
N VAL A 127 -0.53 13.48 -21.17
CA VAL A 127 -1.01 12.54 -22.19
C VAL A 127 -2.53 12.46 -22.20
N ILE A 128 -3.17 12.23 -21.04
CA ILE A 128 -4.64 12.13 -20.94
C ILE A 128 -5.32 13.42 -21.42
N THR A 129 -4.82 14.57 -21.00
CA THR A 129 -5.38 15.88 -21.41
C THR A 129 -5.16 16.17 -22.90
N GLY A 130 -4.00 15.82 -23.46
CA GLY A 130 -3.72 15.96 -24.88
C GLY A 130 -4.68 15.16 -25.76
N PHE A 131 -4.98 13.91 -25.39
CA PHE A 131 -5.97 13.09 -26.11
C PHE A 131 -7.40 13.56 -25.90
N ALA A 132 -7.76 13.91 -24.65
CA ALA A 132 -9.13 14.30 -24.33
C ALA A 132 -9.53 15.65 -24.96
N SER A 133 -8.63 16.63 -24.94
CA SER A 133 -8.91 17.98 -25.46
C SER A 133 -8.97 18.05 -26.98
N ASN A 134 -8.42 17.06 -27.69
CA ASN A 134 -8.42 17.04 -29.15
C ASN A 134 -9.84 16.80 -29.71
N PRO A 135 -10.43 17.75 -30.45
CA PRO A 135 -11.80 17.61 -30.98
C PRO A 135 -11.97 16.47 -31.99
N LYS A 136 -10.89 16.02 -32.64
CA LYS A 136 -10.92 14.86 -33.56
C LYS A 136 -11.03 13.53 -32.81
N PHE A 137 -10.68 13.51 -31.53
CA PHE A 137 -10.77 12.33 -30.68
C PHE A 137 -11.96 12.48 -29.74
N LEU A 138 -11.76 13.06 -28.55
CA LEU A 138 -12.80 13.12 -27.51
C LEU A 138 -13.44 14.51 -27.40
N GLY A 139 -12.68 15.59 -27.61
CA GLY A 139 -13.15 16.96 -27.45
C GLY A 139 -13.76 17.28 -26.08
N ALA A 140 -13.29 16.61 -25.02
CA ALA A 140 -13.88 16.66 -23.68
C ALA A 140 -12.88 17.10 -22.62
N SER A 141 -13.39 17.60 -21.49
CA SER A 141 -12.59 17.87 -20.30
C SER A 141 -12.42 16.57 -19.49
N PRO A 142 -11.21 16.02 -19.38
CA PRO A 142 -11.00 14.80 -18.59
C PRO A 142 -10.93 15.12 -17.09
N GLY A 143 -11.14 14.09 -16.27
CA GLY A 143 -10.73 14.03 -14.88
C GLY A 143 -9.92 12.75 -14.64
N MET A 144 -9.01 12.76 -13.67
CA MET A 144 -8.18 11.60 -13.35
C MET A 144 -8.01 11.44 -11.84
N ILE A 145 -8.23 10.22 -11.37
CA ILE A 145 -7.73 9.74 -10.08
C ILE A 145 -6.60 8.76 -10.41
N ALA A 146 -5.41 9.00 -9.86
CA ALA A 146 -4.23 8.20 -10.17
C ALA A 146 -3.67 7.51 -8.92
N ILE A 147 -3.28 6.24 -9.07
CA ILE A 147 -2.75 5.40 -7.99
C ILE A 147 -1.38 4.89 -8.42
N LEU A 148 -0.35 5.11 -7.60
CA LEU A 148 1.00 4.62 -7.86
C LEU A 148 1.16 3.19 -7.34
N HIS A 149 1.56 2.29 -8.24
CA HIS A 149 2.06 0.97 -7.89
C HIS A 149 3.58 0.94 -8.06
N THR A 150 4.33 0.78 -6.98
CA THR A 150 5.80 0.78 -6.99
C THR A 150 6.43 -0.60 -7.13
N TRP A 151 5.63 -1.67 -7.15
CA TRP A 151 6.09 -3.05 -7.25
C TRP A 151 5.20 -3.86 -8.17
N GLY A 152 5.81 -4.75 -8.96
CA GLY A 152 5.07 -5.79 -9.67
C GLY A 152 4.51 -6.86 -8.73
N GLN A 153 3.64 -7.72 -9.24
CA GLN A 153 3.04 -8.83 -8.47
C GLN A 153 4.07 -9.73 -7.77
N ASN A 154 5.24 -9.90 -8.38
CA ASN A 154 6.33 -10.71 -7.84
C ASN A 154 7.28 -9.91 -6.92
N LEU A 155 6.87 -8.72 -6.46
CA LEU A 155 7.70 -7.80 -5.68
C LEU A 155 9.05 -7.46 -6.34
N SER A 156 9.08 -7.54 -7.67
CA SER A 156 10.21 -7.10 -8.50
C SER A 156 9.94 -5.70 -9.04
N LEU A 157 11.01 -4.91 -9.15
CA LEU A 157 10.97 -3.60 -9.80
C LEU A 157 10.91 -3.75 -11.32
N CYS A 158 11.55 -4.80 -11.87
CA CYS A 158 11.51 -5.11 -13.28
C CYS A 158 11.27 -6.60 -13.49
N LYS A 159 10.41 -6.95 -14.45
CA LYS A 159 10.55 -8.24 -15.14
C LYS A 159 11.75 -8.07 -16.06
N LEU A 160 12.93 -8.54 -15.65
CA LEU A 160 14.03 -8.69 -16.60
C LEU A 160 13.46 -9.39 -17.85
N PRO A 161 13.76 -8.92 -19.08
CA PRO A 161 13.43 -9.71 -20.24
C PRO A 161 14.02 -11.09 -19.99
N GLN A 162 13.15 -12.10 -19.91
CA GLN A 162 13.62 -13.47 -20.00
C GLN A 162 14.42 -13.47 -21.29
N THR A 163 15.74 -13.67 -21.18
CA THR A 163 16.58 -13.92 -22.33
C THR A 163 15.90 -15.06 -23.07
N ARG A 164 15.21 -14.73 -24.17
CA ARG A 164 14.81 -15.72 -25.15
C ARG A 164 16.14 -16.19 -25.73
N THR A 165 16.72 -17.18 -25.10
CA THR A 165 17.66 -18.07 -25.79
C THR A 165 16.90 -18.58 -26.99
N ALA A 166 17.47 -18.28 -28.17
CA ALA A 166 16.96 -18.63 -29.48
C ALA A 166 16.65 -20.14 -29.60
#